data_AF-A0A9X1UNI1-F1
#
_entry.id   AF-A0A9X1UNI1-F1
#
_cell.length_a   1.000
_cell.length_b   1.000
_cell.length_c   1.000
_cell.angle_alpha   90.00
_cell.angle_beta   90.00
_cell.angle_gamma   90.00
#
_symmetry.space_group_name_H-M   'P 1'
#
loop_
_entity.id
_entity.type
_entity.pdbx_description
1 polymer ?
#
loop_
_entity_poly.entity_id
_entity_poly.type
_entity_poly.pdbx_seq_one_letter_code
_entity_poly.pdbx_strand_id
1 'polypeptide(L)'
;MIALHELLAPCRETRGAVRIDGANVTGFDTFRAHALGIAARLRRQPGRRFALWSEDPYVFACALFGVLAAGKVPVIPANPTPGYLAELSDAYDAVLDDRDLAGWCANTACPSPGETVAVIDATASLTLFTSGSSGTPKAVHKTLAQFDAEVRTLEAAWGALLGDATVLASVPHHHIYGLLFRVFWPLAAGRVFDRATCADPAQLRARIAQCGATVVVSTPAQLSRWPDLPGFEALRPEPRAFFSSGGPLPPDTAKRYADTFGAAPLEIYGSTETGGIAWRRQSEADAWTPMPGIAVRAGAAHEGGALEVRSPHLGHDGWHRTDDKAAFDAHGRFRLQGRLDRVVKLDGKRVSLGEMESRLLLHAGVAEVRTVLLEGGSRQRIGALVVLSEAGHETLRRDGRVLLLKALRRHLAAWFDTVVLPRHWRIHRALPVDARGKVQAQAVAGAFAAREEGFELLAEWDEADGRAFELRVPHTLVHFAGHFPGLPILPGVVQVDWTMRFAREWVPGVRALASVEQLKFIAPVPPGALLTLSLTHDASRRRVAFVWRLGERMCASGAIVYREAA
;
A
#
# COMPACT_ATOMS: atom_id res chain seq x y z
N MET A 1 24.50 -15.20 -19.05
CA MET A 1 23.63 -14.01 -18.96
C MET A 1 24.19 -12.95 -19.89
N ILE A 2 23.33 -12.24 -20.61
CA ILE A 2 23.65 -11.10 -21.48
C ILE A 2 23.45 -9.82 -20.68
N ALA A 3 24.35 -8.85 -20.81
CA ALA A 3 24.14 -7.55 -20.19
C ALA A 3 22.99 -6.79 -20.90
N LEU A 4 22.18 -6.05 -20.16
CA LEU A 4 20.99 -5.37 -20.67
C LEU A 4 21.34 -4.41 -21.82
N HIS A 5 22.47 -3.71 -21.72
CA HIS A 5 22.96 -2.81 -22.76
C HIS A 5 23.45 -3.52 -24.03
N GLU A 6 23.69 -4.83 -23.98
CA GLU A 6 24.10 -5.68 -25.12
C GLU A 6 22.94 -6.48 -25.73
N LEU A 7 21.70 -6.34 -25.21
CA LEU A 7 20.56 -7.13 -25.67
C LEU A 7 20.28 -6.97 -27.17
N LEU A 8 20.52 -5.79 -27.73
CA LEU A 8 20.31 -5.50 -29.14
C LEU A 8 21.55 -5.75 -30.01
N ALA A 9 22.68 -6.14 -29.44
CA ALA A 9 23.89 -6.44 -30.21
C ALA A 9 23.67 -7.67 -31.12
N PRO A 10 24.32 -7.75 -32.29
CA PRO A 10 24.32 -8.96 -33.11
C PRO A 10 24.96 -10.09 -32.30
N CYS A 11 24.18 -11.11 -31.93
CA CYS A 11 24.71 -12.29 -31.26
C CYS A 11 25.23 -13.29 -32.30
N ARG A 12 26.34 -13.98 -32.01
CA ARG A 12 26.90 -15.03 -32.87
C ARG A 12 26.18 -16.38 -32.74
N GLU A 13 25.36 -16.57 -31.71
CA GLU A 13 24.59 -17.80 -31.47
C GLU A 13 23.09 -17.54 -31.59
N THR A 14 22.35 -18.50 -32.18
CA THR A 14 20.88 -18.50 -32.24
C THR A 14 20.31 -18.57 -30.83
N ARG A 15 19.76 -17.46 -30.35
CA ARG A 15 19.19 -17.33 -29.01
C ARG A 15 17.77 -17.90 -28.96
N GLY A 16 17.38 -18.40 -27.78
CA GLY A 16 16.06 -18.99 -27.52
C GLY A 16 14.88 -17.99 -27.56
N ALA A 17 13.75 -18.42 -27.03
CA ALA A 17 12.53 -17.61 -26.96
C ALA A 17 12.63 -16.45 -25.95
N VAL A 18 12.02 -15.31 -26.27
CA VAL A 18 11.89 -14.11 -25.42
C VAL A 18 10.55 -14.10 -24.70
N ARG A 19 9.47 -14.37 -25.43
CA ARG A 19 8.11 -14.36 -24.88
C ARG A 19 7.23 -15.48 -25.43
N ILE A 20 6.20 -15.81 -24.65
CA ILE A 20 5.07 -16.64 -25.06
C ILE A 20 3.78 -15.82 -24.97
N ASP A 21 2.89 -16.04 -25.94
CA ASP A 21 1.53 -15.50 -26.01
C ASP A 21 0.59 -16.57 -26.57
N GLY A 22 0.04 -17.38 -25.67
CA GLY A 22 -0.68 -18.59 -26.06
C GLY A 22 0.27 -19.58 -26.72
N ALA A 23 -0.02 -19.95 -27.98
CA ALA A 23 0.85 -20.79 -28.78
C ALA A 23 1.97 -20.03 -29.52
N ASN A 24 1.94 -18.68 -29.51
CA ASN A 24 2.89 -17.88 -30.26
C ASN A 24 4.16 -17.62 -29.44
N VAL A 25 5.30 -18.04 -29.98
CA VAL A 25 6.63 -17.83 -29.39
C VAL A 25 7.36 -16.76 -30.20
N THR A 26 7.93 -15.76 -29.53
CA THR A 26 8.77 -14.75 -30.20
C THR A 26 10.21 -14.89 -29.74
N GLY A 27 11.15 -14.98 -30.69
CA GLY A 27 12.58 -15.10 -30.42
C GLY A 27 13.29 -13.75 -30.29
N PHE A 28 14.57 -13.81 -29.90
CA PHE A 28 15.42 -12.62 -29.73
C PHE A 28 15.62 -11.80 -31.00
N ASP A 29 15.68 -12.43 -32.18
CA ASP A 29 15.86 -11.70 -33.43
C ASP A 29 14.66 -10.81 -33.76
N THR A 30 13.44 -11.31 -33.54
CA THR A 30 12.22 -10.52 -33.68
C THR A 30 12.14 -9.40 -32.65
N PHE A 31 12.46 -9.69 -31.39
CA PHE A 31 12.55 -8.65 -30.35
C PHE A 31 13.53 -7.54 -30.74
N ARG A 32 14.73 -7.91 -31.21
CA ARG A 32 15.74 -6.97 -31.69
C ARG A 32 15.22 -6.14 -32.86
N ALA A 33 14.58 -6.76 -33.84
CA ALA A 33 14.02 -6.05 -35.00
C ALA A 33 12.97 -5.02 -34.57
N HIS A 34 12.05 -5.39 -33.67
CA HIS A 34 11.02 -4.48 -33.17
C HIS A 34 11.64 -3.29 -32.41
N ALA A 35 12.57 -3.54 -31.49
CA ALA A 35 13.24 -2.49 -30.72
C ALA A 35 14.06 -1.54 -31.63
N LEU A 36 14.80 -2.08 -32.59
CA LEU A 36 15.59 -1.26 -33.53
C LEU A 36 14.71 -0.44 -34.47
N GLY A 37 13.58 -0.97 -34.90
CA GLY A 37 12.63 -0.22 -35.72
C GLY A 37 11.96 0.93 -34.96
N ILE A 38 11.63 0.73 -33.68
CA ILE A 38 11.22 1.82 -32.79
C ILE A 38 12.34 2.87 -32.67
N ALA A 39 13.59 2.42 -32.45
CA ALA A 39 14.74 3.32 -32.35
C ALA A 39 14.92 4.18 -33.61
N ALA A 40 14.83 3.58 -34.80
CA ALA A 40 14.95 4.28 -36.08
C ALA A 40 13.90 5.38 -36.25
N ARG A 41 12.67 5.15 -35.78
CA ARG A 41 11.60 6.15 -35.78
C ARG A 41 11.87 7.26 -34.76
N LEU A 42 12.26 6.89 -33.54
CA LEU A 42 12.54 7.84 -32.47
C LEU A 42 13.73 8.76 -32.75
N ARG A 43 14.78 8.28 -33.44
CA ARG A 43 15.93 9.12 -33.86
C ARG A 43 15.50 10.31 -34.72
N ARG A 44 14.38 10.20 -35.44
CA ARG A 44 13.84 11.28 -36.30
C ARG A 44 12.89 12.22 -35.54
N GLN A 45 12.47 11.86 -34.33
CA GLN A 45 11.59 12.69 -33.52
C GLN A 45 12.39 13.62 -32.61
N PRO A 46 11.96 14.88 -32.40
CA PRO A 46 12.57 15.76 -31.40
C PRO A 46 12.36 15.24 -29.98
N GLY A 47 13.05 15.84 -29.01
CA GLY A 47 12.97 15.46 -27.59
C GLY A 47 13.97 14.37 -27.20
N ARG A 48 14.34 14.36 -25.93
CA ARG A 48 15.31 13.45 -25.30
C ARG A 48 14.66 12.53 -24.28
N ARG A 49 13.62 12.96 -23.57
CA ARG A 49 12.96 12.22 -22.50
C ARG A 49 11.58 11.75 -22.95
N PHE A 50 11.33 10.46 -22.93
CA PHE A 50 10.08 9.87 -23.41
C PHE A 50 9.37 9.15 -22.27
N ALA A 51 8.20 9.64 -21.89
CA ALA A 51 7.31 8.91 -20.98
C ALA A 51 6.78 7.67 -21.69
N LEU A 52 6.98 6.50 -21.10
CA LEU A 52 6.68 5.22 -21.72
C LEU A 52 5.61 4.49 -20.92
N TRP A 53 4.49 4.19 -21.57
CA TRP A 53 3.40 3.43 -20.99
C TRP A 53 2.89 2.39 -21.99
N SER A 54 2.85 1.12 -21.58
CA SER A 54 2.16 0.10 -22.37
C SER A 54 1.64 -0.96 -21.42
N GLU A 55 0.39 -1.39 -21.55
CA GLU A 55 -0.12 -2.48 -20.72
C GLU A 55 0.54 -3.83 -21.03
N ASP A 56 1.14 -3.93 -22.22
CA ASP A 56 1.80 -5.12 -22.74
C ASP A 56 3.30 -5.12 -22.41
N PRO A 57 3.80 -6.08 -21.60
CA PRO A 57 5.21 -6.13 -21.19
C PRO A 57 6.18 -6.30 -22.37
N TYR A 58 5.76 -6.94 -23.46
CA TYR A 58 6.63 -7.15 -24.62
C TYR A 58 6.77 -5.88 -25.44
N VAL A 59 5.65 -5.20 -25.71
CA VAL A 59 5.64 -3.90 -26.39
C VAL A 59 6.39 -2.87 -25.55
N PHE A 60 6.15 -2.83 -24.24
CA PHE A 60 6.92 -2.03 -23.28
C PHE A 60 8.42 -2.30 -23.39
N ALA A 61 8.84 -3.57 -23.39
CA ALA A 61 10.26 -3.94 -23.49
C ALA A 61 10.87 -3.49 -24.82
N CYS A 62 10.18 -3.72 -25.95
CA CYS A 62 10.63 -3.26 -27.26
C CYS A 62 10.81 -1.73 -27.29
N ALA A 63 9.84 -1.00 -26.74
CA ALA A 63 9.87 0.45 -26.66
C ALA A 63 10.99 0.95 -25.75
N LEU A 64 11.20 0.33 -24.60
CA LEU A 64 12.23 0.70 -23.63
C LEU A 64 13.62 0.63 -24.25
N PHE A 65 13.95 -0.52 -24.85
CA PHE A 65 15.24 -0.70 -25.53
C PHE A 65 15.32 0.11 -26.82
N GLY A 66 14.21 0.36 -27.50
CA GLY A 66 14.16 1.25 -28.67
C GLY A 66 14.46 2.72 -28.34
N VAL A 67 13.93 3.24 -27.22
CA VAL A 67 14.25 4.58 -26.70
C VAL A 67 15.74 4.67 -26.36
N LEU A 68 16.27 3.69 -25.63
CA LEU A 68 17.69 3.65 -25.25
C LEU A 68 18.60 3.58 -26.49
N ALA A 69 18.28 2.72 -27.46
CA ALA A 69 19.02 2.59 -28.73
C ALA A 69 18.88 3.80 -29.67
N ALA A 70 17.92 4.68 -29.43
CA ALA A 70 17.82 5.98 -30.07
C ALA A 70 18.69 7.06 -29.39
N GLY A 71 19.42 6.72 -28.31
CA GLY A 71 20.19 7.67 -27.51
C GLY A 71 19.31 8.55 -26.62
N LYS A 72 18.10 8.10 -26.31
CA LYS A 72 17.08 8.85 -25.56
C LYS A 72 16.87 8.23 -24.17
N VAL A 73 16.23 8.99 -23.29
CA VAL A 73 16.01 8.64 -21.88
C VAL A 73 14.57 8.19 -21.68
N PRO A 74 14.33 6.91 -21.33
CA PRO A 74 13.01 6.45 -20.97
C PRO A 74 12.62 6.97 -19.58
N VAL A 75 11.39 7.47 -19.49
CA VAL A 75 10.72 7.91 -18.26
C VAL A 75 9.54 6.99 -18.02
N ILE A 76 9.51 6.31 -16.88
CA ILE A 76 8.49 5.32 -16.55
C ILE A 76 7.61 5.92 -15.45
N PRO A 77 6.40 6.41 -15.79
CA PRO A 77 5.47 6.95 -14.80
C PRO A 77 4.90 5.83 -13.91
N ALA A 78 4.49 6.17 -12.69
CA ALA A 78 3.88 5.19 -11.78
C ALA A 78 2.48 4.72 -12.20
N ASN A 79 1.76 5.55 -12.97
CA ASN A 79 0.43 5.25 -13.52
C ASN A 79 0.17 6.13 -14.77
N PRO A 80 -0.83 5.82 -15.61
CA PRO A 80 -1.08 6.54 -16.86
C PRO A 80 -2.16 7.62 -16.73
N THR A 81 -2.62 7.93 -15.51
CA THR A 81 -3.78 8.82 -15.38
C THR A 81 -3.44 10.21 -15.92
N PRO A 82 -4.32 10.85 -16.71
CA PRO A 82 -4.01 12.13 -17.34
C PRO A 82 -3.57 13.22 -16.35
N GLY A 83 -4.18 13.27 -15.15
CA GLY A 83 -3.78 14.21 -14.11
C GLY A 83 -2.37 13.96 -13.58
N TYR A 84 -1.98 12.70 -13.38
CA TYR A 84 -0.64 12.35 -12.95
C TYR A 84 0.42 12.61 -14.03
N LEU A 85 0.10 12.30 -15.29
CA LEU A 85 0.99 12.64 -16.41
C LEU A 85 1.13 14.17 -16.57
N ALA A 86 0.06 14.94 -16.34
CA ALA A 86 0.11 16.39 -16.36
C ALA A 86 1.01 16.97 -15.26
N GLU A 87 1.03 16.38 -14.05
CA GLU A 87 1.98 16.76 -12.99
C GLU A 87 3.44 16.43 -13.35
N LEU A 88 3.65 15.51 -14.29
CA LEU A 88 4.96 15.10 -14.81
C LEU A 88 5.33 15.80 -16.12
N SER A 89 4.59 16.83 -16.56
CA SER A 89 4.79 17.48 -17.86
C SER A 89 6.22 17.99 -18.06
N ASP A 90 6.88 18.46 -17.01
CA ASP A 90 8.27 18.94 -17.07
C ASP A 90 9.31 17.80 -17.08
N ALA A 91 8.90 16.57 -16.76
CA ALA A 91 9.78 15.42 -16.64
C ALA A 91 10.05 14.70 -17.96
N TYR A 92 9.22 14.92 -18.98
CA TYR A 92 9.35 14.28 -20.30
C TYR A 92 9.01 15.26 -21.43
N ASP A 93 9.49 14.96 -22.64
CA ASP A 93 9.29 15.81 -23.83
C ASP A 93 8.16 15.26 -24.73
N ALA A 94 7.88 13.95 -24.63
CA ALA A 94 6.78 13.28 -25.33
C ALA A 94 6.32 12.02 -24.58
N VAL A 95 5.10 11.57 -24.85
CA VAL A 95 4.54 10.31 -24.34
C VAL A 95 4.51 9.29 -25.48
N LEU A 96 4.90 8.05 -25.18
CA LEU A 96 4.69 6.86 -26.01
C LEU A 96 3.73 5.97 -25.25
N ASP A 97 2.51 5.82 -25.78
CA ASP A 97 1.50 4.92 -25.22
C ASP A 97 1.15 3.77 -26.16
N ASP A 98 0.24 2.89 -25.74
CA ASP A 98 -0.18 1.73 -26.53
C ASP A 98 -0.69 2.10 -27.94
N ARG A 99 -1.24 3.31 -28.14
CA ARG A 99 -1.75 3.77 -29.45
C ARG A 99 -0.60 3.97 -30.44
N ASP A 100 0.53 4.48 -29.97
CA ASP A 100 1.74 4.62 -30.78
C ASP A 100 2.44 3.28 -30.96
N LEU A 101 2.65 2.57 -29.85
CA LEU A 101 3.58 1.44 -29.80
C LEU A 101 3.05 0.17 -30.46
N ALA A 102 1.74 -0.08 -30.42
CA ALA A 102 1.15 -1.27 -31.03
C ALA A 102 1.40 -1.31 -32.55
N GLY A 103 1.21 -0.18 -33.24
CA GLY A 103 1.44 -0.06 -34.68
C GLY A 103 2.93 -0.12 -35.03
N TRP A 104 3.80 0.39 -34.16
CA TRP A 104 5.25 0.40 -34.42
C TRP A 104 5.87 -0.98 -34.23
N CYS A 105 5.46 -1.74 -33.21
CA CYS A 105 5.92 -3.11 -33.05
C CYS A 105 5.44 -4.03 -34.19
N ALA A 106 4.22 -3.84 -34.71
CA ALA A 106 3.66 -4.71 -35.75
C ALA A 106 4.24 -4.47 -37.15
N ASN A 107 4.64 -3.24 -37.47
CA ASN A 107 5.06 -2.83 -38.83
C ASN A 107 6.58 -2.72 -39.01
N THR A 108 7.37 -3.37 -38.16
CA THR A 108 8.83 -3.28 -38.25
C THR A 108 9.40 -4.30 -39.22
N ALA A 109 9.78 -3.82 -40.42
CA ALA A 109 10.66 -4.57 -41.30
C ALA A 109 12.01 -4.80 -40.59
N CYS A 110 12.64 -5.96 -40.82
CA CYS A 110 14.01 -6.19 -40.38
C CYS A 110 14.90 -5.01 -40.82
N PRO A 111 15.80 -4.52 -39.95
CA PRO A 111 16.75 -3.48 -40.35
C PRO A 111 17.52 -3.95 -41.59
N SER A 112 17.71 -3.04 -42.55
CA SER A 112 18.43 -3.34 -43.78
C SER A 112 19.86 -3.82 -43.45
N PRO A 113 20.40 -4.83 -44.16
CA PRO A 113 21.77 -5.26 -43.95
C PRO A 113 22.72 -4.08 -44.16
N GLY A 114 23.35 -3.59 -43.08
CA GLY A 114 24.27 -2.44 -43.11
C GLY A 114 23.87 -1.25 -42.21
N GLU A 115 22.69 -1.23 -41.61
CA GLU A 115 22.41 -0.25 -40.53
C GLU A 115 23.29 -0.57 -39.32
N THR A 116 24.12 0.39 -38.89
CA THR A 116 24.89 0.30 -37.66
C THR A 116 23.97 0.01 -36.49
N VAL A 117 24.14 -1.17 -35.88
CA VAL A 117 23.44 -1.53 -34.65
C VAL A 117 23.82 -0.52 -33.58
N ALA A 118 22.85 0.20 -33.06
CA ALA A 118 23.11 1.17 -32.01
C ALA A 118 23.54 0.45 -30.74
N VAL A 119 24.77 0.75 -30.31
CA VAL A 119 25.29 0.33 -29.02
C VAL A 119 24.62 1.16 -27.95
N ILE A 120 23.96 0.50 -27.00
CA ILE A 120 23.40 1.16 -25.83
C ILE A 120 24.54 1.31 -24.81
N ASP A 121 24.71 2.51 -24.27
CA ASP A 121 25.68 2.76 -23.21
C ASP A 121 25.23 2.07 -21.91
N ALA A 122 26.12 1.35 -21.22
CA ALA A 122 25.83 0.75 -19.92
C ALA A 122 25.42 1.79 -18.86
N THR A 123 25.88 3.03 -19.00
CA THR A 123 25.52 4.16 -18.14
C THR A 123 24.24 4.88 -18.57
N ALA A 124 23.58 4.43 -19.65
CA ALA A 124 22.32 5.00 -20.10
C ALA A 124 21.29 4.99 -18.96
N SER A 125 20.73 6.16 -18.68
CA SER A 125 19.83 6.36 -17.56
C SER A 125 18.38 6.12 -17.95
N LEU A 126 17.61 5.64 -16.97
CA LEU A 126 16.17 5.57 -17.01
C LEU A 126 15.60 6.17 -15.72
N THR A 127 14.46 6.83 -15.85
CA THR A 127 13.80 7.51 -14.73
C THR A 127 12.55 6.74 -14.33
N LEU A 128 12.51 6.24 -13.10
CA LEU A 128 11.34 5.60 -12.51
C LEU A 128 10.64 6.59 -11.59
N PHE A 129 9.37 6.86 -11.83
CA PHE A 129 8.56 7.58 -10.86
C PHE A 129 7.95 6.64 -9.83
N THR A 130 8.01 7.06 -8.58
CA THR A 130 7.31 6.38 -7.49
C THR A 130 6.09 7.19 -7.08
N SER A 131 5.08 6.54 -6.52
CA SER A 131 3.86 7.21 -6.03
C SER A 131 4.08 8.14 -4.83
N GLY A 132 5.33 8.45 -4.46
CA GLY A 132 5.73 9.48 -3.49
C GLY A 132 5.27 9.24 -2.05
N SER A 133 6.18 9.40 -1.08
CA SER A 133 5.82 9.56 0.34
C SER A 133 5.43 11.00 0.70
N SER A 134 5.49 11.93 -0.25
CA SER A 134 5.29 13.37 -0.06
C SER A 134 4.18 13.96 -0.94
N GLY A 135 3.38 13.12 -1.61
CA GLY A 135 2.35 13.55 -2.57
C GLY A 135 2.91 14.08 -3.89
N THR A 136 4.17 14.52 -3.93
CA THR A 136 4.90 14.83 -5.17
C THR A 136 5.51 13.56 -5.79
N PRO A 137 5.34 13.33 -7.10
CA PRO A 137 6.01 12.23 -7.79
C PRO A 137 7.53 12.34 -7.61
N LYS A 138 8.15 11.33 -6.99
CA LYS A 138 9.61 11.29 -6.81
C LYS A 138 10.25 10.55 -7.98
N ALA A 139 11.08 11.27 -8.74
CA ALA A 139 11.93 10.70 -9.77
C ALA A 139 13.10 9.92 -9.13
N VAL A 140 13.30 8.68 -9.58
CA VAL A 140 14.46 7.86 -9.23
C VAL A 140 15.21 7.56 -10.51
N HIS A 141 16.41 8.11 -10.63
CA HIS A 141 17.28 7.91 -11.78
C HIS A 141 18.19 6.71 -11.51
N LYS A 142 18.21 5.74 -12.45
CA LYS A 142 19.10 4.58 -12.40
C LYS A 142 19.68 4.32 -13.78
N THR A 143 20.87 3.76 -13.83
CA THR A 143 21.56 3.38 -15.08
C THR A 143 21.31 1.91 -15.42
N LEU A 144 21.50 1.52 -16.68
CA LEU A 144 21.47 0.10 -17.06
C LEU A 144 22.50 -0.73 -16.30
N ALA A 145 23.69 -0.19 -16.00
CA ALA A 145 24.71 -0.85 -15.21
C ALA A 145 24.22 -1.22 -13.80
N GLN A 146 23.40 -0.36 -13.16
CA GLN A 146 22.77 -0.67 -11.88
C GLN A 146 21.74 -1.79 -12.01
N PHE A 147 20.93 -1.80 -13.09
CA PHE A 147 19.99 -2.91 -13.34
C PHE A 147 20.72 -4.21 -13.70
N ASP A 148 21.82 -4.15 -14.45
CA ASP A 148 22.68 -5.28 -14.75
C ASP A 148 23.26 -5.88 -13.46
N ALA A 149 23.71 -5.04 -12.51
CA ALA A 149 24.14 -5.50 -11.19
C ALA A 149 23.00 -6.18 -10.42
N GLU A 150 21.81 -5.59 -10.40
CA GLU A 150 20.62 -6.19 -9.77
C GLU A 150 20.25 -7.54 -10.37
N VAL A 151 20.22 -7.64 -11.69
CA VAL A 151 19.89 -8.88 -12.40
C VAL A 151 20.94 -9.96 -12.13
N ARG A 152 22.24 -9.61 -12.06
CA ARG A 152 23.30 -10.55 -11.66
C ARG A 152 23.13 -11.04 -10.23
N THR A 153 22.72 -10.17 -9.30
CA THR A 153 22.39 -10.56 -7.93
C THR A 153 21.23 -11.56 -7.89
N LEU A 154 20.16 -11.31 -8.65
CA LEU A 154 19.02 -12.23 -8.76
C LEU A 154 19.41 -13.58 -9.36
N GLU A 155 20.22 -13.57 -10.42
CA GLU A 155 20.70 -14.80 -11.05
C GLU A 155 21.63 -15.61 -10.15
N ALA A 156 22.51 -14.94 -9.41
CA ALA A 156 23.38 -15.60 -8.44
C ALA A 156 22.57 -16.25 -7.32
N ALA A 157 21.46 -15.62 -6.88
CA ALA A 157 20.61 -16.13 -5.83
C ALA A 157 19.69 -17.27 -6.29
N TRP A 158 19.08 -17.16 -7.48
CA TRP A 158 17.99 -18.05 -7.91
C TRP A 158 18.05 -18.52 -9.37
N GLY A 159 19.09 -18.20 -10.13
CA GLY A 159 19.22 -18.63 -11.52
C GLY A 159 19.12 -20.16 -11.69
N ALA A 160 19.75 -20.91 -10.77
CA ALA A 160 19.68 -22.36 -10.73
C ALA A 160 18.27 -22.89 -10.39
N LEU A 161 17.55 -22.22 -9.48
CA LEU A 161 16.17 -22.56 -9.13
C LEU A 161 15.22 -22.34 -10.32
N LEU A 162 15.42 -21.24 -11.04
CA LEU A 162 14.58 -20.90 -12.19
C LEU A 162 14.88 -21.79 -13.39
N GLY A 163 16.13 -22.15 -13.65
CA GLY A 163 16.51 -22.93 -14.84
C GLY A 163 15.95 -22.30 -16.12
N ASP A 164 15.19 -23.07 -16.88
CA ASP A 164 14.45 -22.69 -18.10
C ASP A 164 13.01 -22.20 -17.86
N ALA A 165 12.59 -21.98 -16.60
CA ALA A 165 11.20 -21.69 -16.28
C ALA A 165 10.70 -20.38 -16.91
N THR A 166 9.47 -20.44 -17.43
CA THR A 166 8.75 -19.26 -17.92
C THR A 166 8.30 -18.40 -16.75
N VAL A 167 8.55 -17.08 -16.83
CA VAL A 167 8.09 -16.13 -15.82
C VAL A 167 6.63 -15.75 -16.09
N LEU A 168 5.74 -16.14 -15.17
CA LEU A 168 4.37 -15.66 -15.08
C LEU A 168 4.29 -14.54 -14.05
N ALA A 169 3.48 -13.51 -14.32
CA ALA A 169 3.39 -12.36 -13.42
C ALA A 169 1.95 -11.87 -13.27
N SER A 170 1.64 -11.45 -12.05
CA SER A 170 0.42 -10.70 -11.71
C SER A 170 0.71 -9.22 -11.41
N VAL A 171 2.00 -8.85 -11.49
CA VAL A 171 2.50 -7.50 -11.17
C VAL A 171 2.69 -6.65 -12.43
N PRO A 172 2.44 -5.33 -12.34
CA PRO A 172 2.76 -4.38 -13.40
C PRO A 172 4.28 -4.25 -13.59
N HIS A 173 4.74 -4.18 -14.84
CA HIS A 173 6.15 -4.03 -15.20
C HIS A 173 6.67 -2.59 -15.10
N HIS A 174 5.78 -1.60 -14.92
CA HIS A 174 6.14 -0.20 -14.71
C HIS A 174 6.78 0.08 -13.32
N HIS A 175 6.61 -0.84 -12.37
CA HIS A 175 7.26 -0.75 -11.06
C HIS A 175 8.56 -1.54 -11.05
N ILE A 176 9.57 -1.08 -10.30
CA ILE A 176 10.91 -1.71 -10.26
C ILE A 176 10.88 -3.23 -10.07
N TYR A 177 10.00 -3.73 -9.20
CA TYR A 177 9.85 -5.17 -8.96
C TYR A 177 9.39 -5.93 -10.21
N GLY A 178 8.33 -5.45 -10.87
CA GLY A 178 7.87 -6.04 -12.13
C GLY A 178 8.87 -5.82 -13.26
N LEU A 179 9.51 -4.66 -13.35
CA LEU A 179 10.53 -4.36 -14.35
C LEU A 179 11.69 -5.36 -14.26
N LEU A 180 12.19 -5.63 -13.06
CA LEU A 180 13.26 -6.60 -12.83
C LEU A 180 12.80 -8.02 -13.12
N PHE A 181 11.74 -8.49 -12.45
CA PHE A 181 11.37 -9.90 -12.47
C PHE A 181 10.65 -10.32 -13.76
N ARG A 182 9.89 -9.42 -14.39
CA ARG A 182 9.09 -9.74 -15.59
C ARG A 182 9.80 -9.38 -16.89
N VAL A 183 10.72 -8.41 -16.88
CA VAL A 183 11.36 -7.91 -18.12
C VAL A 183 12.86 -8.12 -18.08
N PHE A 184 13.60 -7.42 -17.22
CA PHE A 184 15.07 -7.39 -17.29
C PHE A 184 15.72 -8.74 -16.97
N TRP A 185 15.36 -9.37 -15.86
CA TRP A 185 15.95 -10.64 -15.47
C TRP A 185 15.71 -11.77 -16.47
N PRO A 186 14.47 -12.05 -16.92
CA PRO A 186 14.25 -13.08 -17.94
C PRO A 186 14.98 -12.75 -19.25
N LEU A 187 14.94 -11.50 -19.74
CA LEU A 187 15.65 -11.11 -20.97
C LEU A 187 17.16 -11.32 -20.85
N ALA A 188 17.79 -10.85 -19.78
CA ALA A 188 19.23 -11.00 -19.57
C ALA A 188 19.65 -12.46 -19.41
N ALA A 189 18.82 -13.28 -18.75
CA ALA A 189 19.10 -14.69 -18.53
C ALA A 189 18.72 -15.58 -19.73
N GLY A 190 18.08 -15.04 -20.76
CA GLY A 190 17.59 -15.81 -21.91
C GLY A 190 16.38 -16.70 -21.57
N ARG A 191 15.60 -16.31 -20.56
CA ARG A 191 14.35 -16.97 -20.17
C ARG A 191 13.15 -16.30 -20.82
N VAL A 192 12.10 -17.08 -20.97
CA VAL A 192 10.82 -16.62 -21.50
C VAL A 192 10.02 -15.92 -20.41
N PHE A 193 9.42 -14.78 -20.72
CA PHE A 193 8.34 -14.21 -19.91
C PHE A 193 7.00 -14.25 -20.65
N ASP A 194 5.92 -14.40 -19.89
CA ASP A 194 4.57 -14.38 -20.45
C ASP A 194 4.09 -12.94 -20.70
N ARG A 195 3.47 -12.73 -21.87
CA ARG A 195 2.83 -11.48 -22.25
C ARG A 195 1.62 -11.19 -21.36
N ALA A 196 0.87 -12.22 -20.96
CA ALA A 196 -0.33 -12.06 -20.16
C ALA A 196 -0.02 -11.67 -18.70
N THR A 197 -0.82 -10.76 -18.14
CA THR A 197 -0.83 -10.49 -16.69
C THR A 197 -1.92 -11.34 -16.07
N CYS A 198 -1.57 -12.28 -15.19
CA CYS A 198 -2.55 -13.17 -14.56
C CYS A 198 -3.06 -12.58 -13.24
N ALA A 199 -4.36 -12.34 -13.12
CA ALA A 199 -4.95 -11.77 -11.91
C ALA A 199 -5.39 -12.82 -10.88
N ASP A 200 -5.70 -14.05 -11.34
CA ASP A 200 -6.29 -15.11 -10.55
C ASP A 200 -5.70 -16.50 -10.87
N PRO A 201 -5.98 -17.53 -10.03
CA PRO A 201 -5.46 -18.88 -10.23
C PRO A 201 -5.98 -19.58 -11.50
N ALA A 202 -7.19 -19.28 -11.97
CA ALA A 202 -7.73 -19.91 -13.17
C ALA A 202 -6.95 -19.47 -14.42
N GLN A 203 -6.62 -18.18 -14.50
CA GLN A 203 -5.74 -17.64 -15.53
C GLN A 203 -4.34 -18.24 -15.43
N LEU A 204 -3.75 -18.27 -14.22
CA LEU A 204 -2.44 -18.89 -14.01
C LEU A 204 -2.42 -20.34 -14.49
N ARG A 205 -3.43 -21.15 -14.13
CA ARG A 205 -3.53 -22.55 -14.56
C ARG A 205 -3.53 -22.68 -16.08
N ALA A 206 -4.31 -21.83 -16.77
CA ALA A 206 -4.37 -21.83 -18.24
C ALA A 206 -3.01 -21.51 -18.86
N ARG A 207 -2.26 -20.56 -18.28
CA ARG A 207 -0.91 -20.21 -18.74
C ARG A 207 0.14 -21.26 -18.38
N ILE A 208 0.10 -21.83 -17.17
CA ILE A 208 1.00 -22.91 -16.73
C ILE A 208 0.89 -24.10 -17.69
N ALA A 209 -0.33 -24.49 -18.07
CA ALA A 209 -0.57 -25.58 -19.02
C ALA A 209 0.08 -25.34 -20.40
N GLN A 210 0.37 -24.07 -20.75
CA GLN A 210 1.01 -23.67 -22.01
C GLN A 210 2.53 -23.48 -21.87
N CYS A 211 3.05 -23.34 -20.66
CA CYS A 211 4.40 -22.79 -20.41
C CYS A 211 5.41 -23.77 -19.79
N GLY A 212 5.09 -25.07 -19.69
CA GLY A 212 6.02 -26.05 -19.13
C GLY A 212 6.41 -25.72 -17.68
N ALA A 213 7.72 -25.64 -17.40
CA ALA A 213 8.19 -25.18 -16.10
C ALA A 213 7.93 -23.67 -15.93
N THR A 214 7.42 -23.26 -14.76
CA THR A 214 7.04 -21.86 -14.51
C THR A 214 7.52 -21.35 -13.15
N VAL A 215 7.65 -20.04 -13.03
CA VAL A 215 7.71 -19.32 -11.75
C VAL A 215 6.68 -18.20 -11.76
N VAL A 216 6.15 -17.86 -10.58
CA VAL A 216 5.09 -16.86 -10.45
C VAL A 216 5.56 -15.67 -9.63
N VAL A 217 5.47 -14.47 -10.21
CA VAL A 217 5.88 -13.20 -9.61
C VAL A 217 4.64 -12.41 -9.22
N SER A 218 4.44 -12.21 -7.92
CA SER A 218 3.22 -11.61 -7.39
C SER A 218 3.46 -10.68 -6.20
N THR A 219 2.39 -10.04 -5.71
CA THR A 219 2.39 -9.21 -4.50
C THR A 219 1.74 -9.96 -3.33
N PRO A 220 2.06 -9.62 -2.07
CA PRO A 220 1.36 -10.15 -0.90
C PRO A 220 -0.17 -10.05 -1.00
N ALA A 221 -0.67 -8.95 -1.55
CA ALA A 221 -2.11 -8.69 -1.66
C ALA A 221 -2.83 -9.66 -2.62
N GLN A 222 -2.16 -10.10 -3.68
CA GLN A 222 -2.69 -11.11 -4.60
C GLN A 222 -2.48 -12.52 -4.05
N LEU A 223 -1.27 -12.82 -3.57
CA LEU A 223 -0.96 -14.13 -2.97
C LEU A 223 -1.88 -14.45 -1.79
N SER A 224 -2.28 -13.46 -0.99
CA SER A 224 -3.19 -13.68 0.15
C SER A 224 -4.62 -14.03 -0.26
N ARG A 225 -5.02 -13.71 -1.51
CA ARG A 225 -6.37 -13.97 -2.03
C ARG A 225 -6.49 -15.29 -2.76
N TRP A 226 -5.43 -15.71 -3.44
CA TRP A 226 -5.46 -16.89 -4.32
C TRP A 226 -5.82 -18.20 -3.60
N PRO A 227 -5.38 -18.48 -2.35
CA PRO A 227 -5.78 -19.69 -1.64
C PRO A 227 -7.30 -19.86 -1.47
N ASP A 228 -8.05 -18.76 -1.45
CA ASP A 228 -9.51 -18.77 -1.27
C ASP A 228 -10.26 -18.83 -2.63
N LEU A 229 -9.55 -18.88 -3.77
CA LEU A 229 -10.13 -18.89 -5.11
C LEU A 229 -10.08 -20.30 -5.74
N PRO A 230 -11.10 -20.67 -6.54
CA PRO A 230 -11.13 -21.95 -7.22
C PRO A 230 -9.89 -22.18 -8.11
N GLY A 231 -9.35 -23.40 -8.06
CA GLY A 231 -8.24 -23.83 -8.91
C GLY A 231 -6.84 -23.58 -8.36
N PHE A 232 -6.69 -22.95 -7.18
CA PHE A 232 -5.40 -22.72 -6.52
C PHE A 232 -4.62 -24.02 -6.26
N GLU A 233 -5.24 -25.00 -5.60
CA GLU A 233 -4.59 -26.29 -5.31
C GLU A 233 -4.31 -27.10 -6.58
N ALA A 234 -5.03 -26.79 -7.67
CA ALA A 234 -4.95 -27.47 -8.96
C ALA A 234 -3.96 -26.83 -9.94
N LEU A 235 -3.10 -25.89 -9.49
CA LEU A 235 -2.03 -25.35 -10.32
C LEU A 235 -1.01 -26.46 -10.63
N ARG A 236 -1.08 -27.02 -11.84
CA ARG A 236 -0.19 -28.09 -12.31
C ARG A 236 0.25 -27.84 -13.77
N PRO A 237 1.52 -28.14 -14.13
CA PRO A 237 2.64 -28.51 -13.25
C PRO A 237 2.91 -27.46 -12.16
N GLU A 238 3.42 -27.88 -11.01
CA GLU A 238 3.65 -26.96 -9.88
C GLU A 238 4.71 -25.90 -10.28
N PRO A 239 4.44 -24.60 -10.06
CA PRO A 239 5.45 -23.59 -10.26
C PRO A 239 6.68 -23.86 -9.37
N ARG A 240 7.88 -23.72 -9.92
CA ARG A 240 9.15 -23.94 -9.19
C ARG A 240 9.31 -23.00 -7.99
N ALA A 241 8.72 -21.81 -8.08
CA ALA A 241 8.73 -20.82 -7.02
C ALA A 241 7.62 -19.78 -7.20
N PHE A 242 7.20 -19.22 -6.06
CA PHE A 242 6.44 -17.98 -5.98
C PHE A 242 7.35 -16.88 -5.41
N PHE A 243 7.41 -15.73 -6.08
CA PHE A 243 8.08 -14.54 -5.58
C PHE A 243 7.05 -13.53 -5.07
N SER A 244 7.37 -12.92 -3.94
CA SER A 244 6.55 -11.91 -3.29
C SER A 244 7.39 -10.66 -3.02
N SER A 245 6.92 -9.49 -3.43
CA SER A 245 7.53 -8.22 -3.04
C SER A 245 6.50 -7.10 -2.99
N GLY A 246 6.95 -5.93 -2.55
CA GLY A 246 6.11 -4.75 -2.40
C GLY A 246 5.41 -4.63 -1.05
N GLY A 247 5.55 -5.58 -0.13
CA GLY A 247 5.03 -5.52 1.25
C GLY A 247 5.30 -6.81 2.03
N PRO A 248 4.97 -6.87 3.33
CA PRO A 248 5.09 -8.10 4.10
C PRO A 248 4.00 -9.11 3.68
N LEU A 249 4.38 -10.38 3.50
CA LEU A 249 3.43 -11.48 3.30
C LEU A 249 2.87 -11.95 4.66
N PRO A 250 1.54 -12.07 4.83
CA PRO A 250 0.97 -12.60 6.07
C PRO A 250 1.47 -14.03 6.35
N PRO A 251 1.84 -14.37 7.61
CA PRO A 251 2.32 -15.71 7.96
C PRO A 251 1.38 -16.85 7.58
N ASP A 252 0.07 -16.66 7.79
CA ASP A 252 -0.94 -17.66 7.41
C ASP A 252 -0.99 -17.87 5.90
N THR A 253 -0.72 -16.83 5.11
CA THR A 253 -0.61 -16.98 3.65
C THR A 253 0.66 -17.75 3.30
N ALA A 254 1.80 -17.40 3.88
CA ALA A 254 3.05 -18.14 3.64
C ALA A 254 2.93 -19.62 3.97
N LYS A 255 2.26 -19.94 5.09
CA LYS A 255 1.96 -21.32 5.51
C LYS A 255 1.08 -22.05 4.51
N ARG A 256 -0.03 -21.46 4.05
CA ARG A 256 -0.91 -22.10 3.05
C ARG A 256 -0.17 -22.49 1.77
N TYR A 257 0.74 -21.64 1.28
CA TYR A 257 1.56 -21.97 0.12
C TYR A 257 2.57 -23.10 0.40
N ALA A 258 3.19 -23.11 1.58
CA ALA A 258 4.08 -24.19 1.99
C ALA A 258 3.34 -25.53 2.09
N ASP A 259 2.14 -25.53 2.64
CA ASP A 259 1.29 -26.72 2.78
C ASP A 259 0.83 -27.22 1.40
N THR A 260 0.54 -26.34 0.43
CA THR A 260 0.04 -26.72 -0.91
C THR A 260 1.16 -27.06 -1.91
N PHE A 261 2.28 -26.36 -1.90
CA PHE A 261 3.35 -26.45 -2.92
C PHE A 261 4.73 -26.82 -2.35
N GLY A 262 4.80 -27.21 -1.07
CA GLY A 262 6.02 -27.64 -0.40
C GLY A 262 6.97 -26.53 0.05
N ALA A 263 6.74 -25.27 -0.37
CA ALA A 263 7.55 -24.13 0.05
C ALA A 263 6.74 -22.83 0.14
N ALA A 264 7.04 -22.00 1.13
CA ALA A 264 6.51 -20.64 1.20
C ALA A 264 7.09 -19.76 0.07
N PRO A 265 6.40 -18.69 -0.36
CA PRO A 265 6.93 -17.76 -1.34
C PRO A 265 8.25 -17.13 -0.88
N LEU A 266 9.15 -16.90 -1.84
CA LEU A 266 10.37 -16.12 -1.66
C LEU A 266 9.99 -14.65 -1.57
N GLU A 267 10.13 -14.06 -0.38
CA GLU A 267 9.89 -12.64 -0.18
C GLU A 267 11.16 -11.84 -0.48
N ILE A 268 11.02 -10.75 -1.23
CA ILE A 268 12.09 -9.83 -1.60
C ILE A 268 11.85 -8.47 -0.95
N TYR A 269 12.83 -7.98 -0.20
CA TYR A 269 12.81 -6.67 0.43
C TYR A 269 13.70 -5.70 -0.35
N GLY A 270 13.16 -4.49 -0.59
CA GLY A 270 13.80 -3.47 -1.41
C GLY A 270 12.91 -2.26 -1.66
N SER A 271 13.48 -1.28 -2.34
CA SER A 271 12.79 -0.06 -2.80
C SER A 271 13.18 0.27 -4.24
N THR A 272 12.54 1.29 -4.83
CA THR A 272 12.96 1.81 -6.14
C THR A 272 14.37 2.37 -6.11
N GLU A 273 14.78 2.99 -5.01
CA GLU A 273 16.11 3.55 -4.83
C GLU A 273 17.18 2.47 -4.66
N THR A 274 16.89 1.43 -3.86
CA THR A 274 17.87 0.44 -3.41
C THR A 274 17.92 -0.82 -4.26
N GLY A 275 16.88 -1.08 -5.06
CA GLY A 275 16.69 -2.39 -5.69
C GLY A 275 16.31 -3.47 -4.66
N GLY A 276 16.36 -4.74 -5.07
CA GLY A 276 16.20 -5.87 -4.14
C GLY A 276 17.46 -6.06 -3.29
N ILE A 277 17.36 -5.87 -1.97
CA ILE A 277 18.54 -5.88 -1.07
C ILE A 277 18.61 -7.05 -0.09
N ALA A 278 17.47 -7.66 0.20
CA ALA A 278 17.40 -8.83 1.08
C ALA A 278 16.23 -9.73 0.68
N TRP A 279 16.25 -10.96 1.17
CA TRP A 279 15.19 -11.93 0.95
C TRP A 279 14.92 -12.77 2.19
N ARG A 280 13.77 -13.43 2.21
CA ARG A 280 13.47 -14.47 3.20
C ARG A 280 12.49 -15.48 2.62
N ARG A 281 12.38 -16.62 3.30
CA ARG A 281 11.30 -17.58 3.10
C ARG A 281 10.77 -17.97 4.48
N GLN A 282 9.51 -17.65 4.78
CA GLN A 282 8.97 -17.82 6.14
C GLN A 282 8.90 -19.28 6.60
N SER A 283 8.88 -20.25 5.68
CA SER A 283 8.99 -21.67 6.01
C SER A 283 10.39 -22.09 6.49
N GLU A 284 11.41 -21.24 6.30
CA GLU A 284 12.79 -21.48 6.72
C GLU A 284 13.20 -20.56 7.88
N ALA A 285 12.97 -19.25 7.72
CA ALA A 285 13.29 -18.24 8.74
C ALA A 285 12.46 -16.97 8.57
N ASP A 286 12.13 -16.33 9.68
CA ASP A 286 11.44 -15.02 9.69
C ASP A 286 12.40 -13.84 9.38
N ALA A 287 13.69 -14.00 9.68
CA ALA A 287 14.69 -12.95 9.48
C ALA A 287 15.07 -12.78 7.99
N TRP A 288 15.27 -11.52 7.59
CA TRP A 288 15.76 -11.14 6.27
C TRP A 288 17.25 -11.44 6.13
N THR A 289 17.60 -12.10 5.03
CA THR A 289 18.96 -12.42 4.64
C THR A 289 19.40 -11.45 3.54
N PRO A 290 20.50 -10.71 3.70
CA PRO A 290 21.03 -9.84 2.65
C PRO A 290 21.32 -10.64 1.38
N MET A 291 21.09 -10.04 0.20
CA MET A 291 21.44 -10.70 -1.05
C MET A 291 22.96 -10.83 -1.22
N PRO A 292 23.44 -11.76 -2.07
CA PRO A 292 24.86 -11.85 -2.40
C PRO A 292 25.43 -10.49 -2.85
N GLY A 293 26.56 -10.09 -2.26
CA GLY A 293 27.24 -8.83 -2.59
C GLY A 293 26.64 -7.56 -1.98
N ILE A 294 25.63 -7.69 -1.11
CA ILE A 294 24.99 -6.54 -0.45
C ILE A 294 25.36 -6.49 1.02
N ALA A 295 25.89 -5.35 1.45
CA ALA A 295 26.20 -5.09 2.84
C ALA A 295 25.08 -4.27 3.48
N VAL A 296 24.67 -4.66 4.68
CA VAL A 296 23.67 -3.95 5.49
C VAL A 296 24.17 -3.75 6.91
N ARG A 297 23.74 -2.66 7.55
CA ARG A 297 24.01 -2.41 8.98
C ARG A 297 22.93 -1.53 9.60
N ALA A 298 22.88 -1.48 10.93
CA ALA A 298 22.13 -0.45 11.63
C ALA A 298 22.94 0.86 11.64
N GLY A 299 22.31 1.96 11.24
CA GLY A 299 22.84 3.31 11.39
C GLY A 299 22.93 3.71 12.86
N ALA A 300 23.56 4.86 13.13
CA ALA A 300 23.86 5.25 14.49
C ALA A 300 22.58 5.47 15.34
N ALA A 301 22.65 5.16 16.64
CA ALA A 301 21.50 5.23 17.54
C ALA A 301 20.88 6.65 17.62
N HIS A 302 21.71 7.70 17.50
CA HIS A 302 21.25 9.09 17.47
C HIS A 302 20.52 9.47 16.18
N GLU A 303 20.65 8.67 15.11
CA GLU A 303 19.95 8.84 13.83
C GLU A 303 18.71 7.93 13.70
N GLY A 304 18.27 7.34 14.82
CA GLY A 304 17.08 6.51 14.89
C GLY A 304 17.28 5.03 14.56
N GLY A 305 18.51 4.60 14.26
CA GLY A 305 18.84 3.21 13.94
C GLY A 305 18.30 2.74 12.58
N ALA A 306 18.30 3.63 11.59
CA ALA A 306 17.90 3.32 10.22
C ALA A 306 18.72 2.15 9.65
N LEU A 307 18.10 1.31 8.83
CA LEU A 307 18.83 0.34 8.02
C LEU A 307 19.66 1.11 6.98
N GLU A 308 20.96 0.86 6.99
CA GLU A 308 21.87 1.36 5.97
C GLU A 308 22.28 0.22 5.06
N VAL A 309 22.34 0.51 3.76
CA VAL A 309 22.71 -0.46 2.73
C VAL A 309 23.85 0.08 1.87
N ARG A 310 24.81 -0.78 1.56
CA ARG A 310 25.82 -0.55 0.53
C ARG A 310 25.73 -1.69 -0.47
N SER A 311 25.48 -1.34 -1.73
CA SER A 311 25.16 -2.30 -2.78
C SER A 311 25.60 -1.76 -4.15
N PRO A 312 26.02 -2.63 -5.08
CA PRO A 312 26.26 -2.23 -6.49
C PRO A 312 24.99 -1.77 -7.21
N HIS A 313 23.81 -1.95 -6.59
CA HIS A 313 22.53 -1.46 -7.11
C HIS A 313 22.39 0.08 -6.98
N LEU A 314 23.22 0.68 -6.13
CA LEU A 314 23.26 2.11 -5.88
C LEU A 314 24.12 2.82 -6.93
N GLY A 315 23.89 4.12 -7.13
CA GLY A 315 24.71 4.94 -8.02
C GLY A 315 26.02 5.42 -7.37
N HIS A 316 26.40 4.85 -6.23
CA HIS A 316 27.56 5.23 -5.43
C HIS A 316 28.02 4.07 -4.54
N ASP A 317 29.29 4.11 -4.10
CA ASP A 317 29.88 3.07 -3.24
C ASP A 317 29.67 3.31 -1.73
N GLY A 318 29.04 4.44 -1.38
CA GLY A 318 28.72 4.79 0.01
C GLY A 318 27.56 4.01 0.63
N TRP A 319 27.36 4.19 1.93
CA TRP A 319 26.16 3.71 2.64
C TRP A 319 24.96 4.59 2.30
N HIS A 320 23.88 3.95 1.84
CA HIS A 320 22.59 4.58 1.63
C HIS A 320 21.71 4.31 2.85
N ARG A 321 21.25 5.38 3.49
CA ARG A 321 20.32 5.32 4.61
C ARG A 321 18.90 5.12 4.07
N THR A 322 18.22 4.05 4.51
CA THR A 322 16.79 3.86 4.22
C THR A 322 15.93 4.54 5.28
N ASP A 323 14.61 4.51 5.07
CA ASP A 323 13.64 4.96 6.08
C ASP A 323 13.02 3.78 6.86
N ASP A 324 13.64 2.61 6.85
CA ASP A 324 13.22 1.44 7.62
C ASP A 324 14.14 1.24 8.82
N LYS A 325 13.59 0.90 9.99
CA LYS A 325 14.38 0.50 11.16
C LYS A 325 14.58 -1.01 11.14
N ALA A 326 15.76 -1.49 11.52
CA ALA A 326 16.07 -2.92 11.55
C ALA A 326 16.83 -3.33 12.83
N ALA A 327 16.57 -4.55 13.30
CA ALA A 327 17.34 -5.21 14.34
C ALA A 327 18.08 -6.43 13.77
N PHE A 328 19.38 -6.50 14.01
CA PHE A 328 20.26 -7.52 13.47
C PHE A 328 20.46 -8.69 14.44
N ASP A 329 20.57 -9.89 13.91
CA ASP A 329 21.02 -11.06 14.66
C ASP A 329 22.56 -11.24 14.54
N ALA A 330 23.10 -12.22 15.28
CA ALA A 330 24.54 -12.52 15.29
C ALA A 330 25.07 -13.02 13.93
N HIS A 331 24.20 -13.39 13.00
CA HIS A 331 24.55 -13.89 11.66
C HIS A 331 24.40 -12.82 10.58
N GLY A 332 24.15 -11.56 10.95
CA GLY A 332 24.00 -10.46 10.00
C GLY A 332 22.65 -10.45 9.26
N ARG A 333 21.71 -11.31 9.65
CA ARG A 333 20.31 -11.22 9.21
C ARG A 333 19.59 -10.18 10.04
N PHE A 334 18.44 -9.70 9.58
CA PHE A 334 17.72 -8.65 10.28
C PHE A 334 16.20 -8.83 10.28
N ARG A 335 15.53 -8.23 11.27
CA ARG A 335 14.08 -8.07 11.31
C ARG A 335 13.74 -6.59 11.21
N LEU A 336 12.75 -6.26 10.37
CA LEU A 336 12.24 -4.90 10.24
C LEU A 336 11.42 -4.51 11.47
N GLN A 337 11.60 -3.28 11.96
CA GLN A 337 10.91 -2.72 13.13
C GLN A 337 9.95 -1.58 12.74
N GLY A 338 9.55 -1.53 11.47
CA GLY A 338 8.71 -0.47 10.91
C GLY A 338 9.51 0.68 10.29
N ARG A 339 8.78 1.66 9.76
CA ARG A 339 9.37 2.81 9.06
C ARG A 339 9.60 3.99 10.00
N LEU A 340 10.71 4.67 9.79
CA LEU A 340 11.07 5.94 10.42
C LEU A 340 10.26 7.10 9.83
N ASP A 341 10.00 7.06 8.52
CA ASP A 341 9.04 7.95 7.87
C ASP A 341 7.64 7.32 7.96
N ARG A 342 6.60 8.09 8.30
CA ARG A 342 5.23 7.58 8.56
C ARG A 342 4.49 7.14 7.29
N VAL A 343 5.12 6.33 6.45
CA VAL A 343 4.62 5.85 5.16
C VAL A 343 4.33 4.38 5.29
N VAL A 344 3.09 4.00 4.98
CA VAL A 344 2.62 2.64 5.11
C VAL A 344 2.37 2.03 3.73
N LYS A 345 2.44 0.71 3.62
CA LYS A 345 2.06 0.01 2.39
C LYS A 345 0.67 -0.59 2.58
N LEU A 346 -0.32 -0.03 1.91
CA LEU A 346 -1.69 -0.53 1.93
C LEU A 346 -2.01 -1.15 0.58
N ASP A 347 -2.25 -2.46 0.54
CA ASP A 347 -2.64 -3.19 -0.66
C ASP A 347 -1.67 -3.04 -1.85
N GLY A 348 -0.37 -3.05 -1.53
CA GLY A 348 0.70 -2.90 -2.53
C GLY A 348 0.99 -1.45 -2.93
N LYS A 349 0.22 -0.46 -2.43
CA LYS A 349 0.47 0.96 -2.67
C LYS A 349 1.16 1.61 -1.48
N ARG A 350 2.21 2.40 -1.73
CA ARG A 350 2.84 3.24 -0.70
C ARG A 350 1.97 4.48 -0.50
N VAL A 351 1.56 4.72 0.74
CA VAL A 351 0.78 5.90 1.13
C VAL A 351 1.44 6.54 2.35
N SER A 352 1.63 7.85 2.28
CA SER A 352 2.15 8.62 3.39
C SER A 352 1.03 9.09 4.30
N LEU A 353 1.10 8.68 5.56
CA LEU A 353 0.17 9.13 6.60
C LEU A 353 0.36 10.63 6.86
N GLY A 354 1.61 11.11 6.83
CA GLY A 354 1.92 12.54 6.96
C GLY A 354 1.34 13.38 5.82
N GLU A 355 1.45 12.91 4.58
CA GLU A 355 0.87 13.64 3.44
C GLU A 355 -0.66 13.65 3.50
N MET A 356 -1.26 12.53 3.87
CA MET A 356 -2.70 12.46 4.05
C MET A 356 -3.20 13.43 5.12
N GLU A 357 -2.46 13.57 6.21
CA GLU A 357 -2.71 14.58 7.25
C GLU A 357 -2.60 16.00 6.68
N SER A 358 -1.49 16.32 5.99
CA SER A 358 -1.30 17.63 5.35
C SER A 358 -2.43 17.98 4.38
N ARG A 359 -2.89 17.02 3.57
CA ARG A 359 -4.01 17.23 2.63
C ARG A 359 -5.32 17.45 3.36
N LEU A 360 -5.59 16.71 4.44
CA LEU A 360 -6.78 16.92 5.26
C LEU A 360 -6.78 18.28 5.96
N LEU A 361 -5.62 18.77 6.40
CA LEU A 361 -5.48 20.10 7.01
C LEU A 361 -5.82 21.25 6.05
N LEU A 362 -5.76 21.02 4.73
CA LEU A 362 -6.20 22.02 3.73
C LEU A 362 -7.72 22.11 3.59
N HIS A 363 -8.48 21.15 4.14
CA HIS A 363 -9.94 21.19 4.08
C HIS A 363 -10.48 22.11 5.19
N ALA A 364 -11.33 23.08 4.82
CA ALA A 364 -11.83 24.11 5.75
C ALA A 364 -12.49 23.57 7.04
N GLY A 365 -13.02 22.35 7.00
CA GLY A 365 -13.64 21.66 8.14
C GLY A 365 -12.67 20.97 9.13
N VAL A 366 -11.35 20.98 8.90
CA VAL A 366 -10.36 20.26 9.72
C VAL A 366 -9.42 21.25 10.41
N ALA A 367 -9.28 21.15 11.73
CA ALA A 367 -8.32 21.93 12.52
C ALA A 367 -7.03 21.13 12.79
N GLU A 368 -7.18 19.87 13.19
CA GLU A 368 -6.05 18.95 13.40
C GLU A 368 -6.41 17.55 12.92
N VAL A 369 -5.39 16.76 12.58
CA VAL A 369 -5.62 15.38 12.16
C VAL A 369 -4.39 14.51 12.41
N ARG A 370 -4.65 13.25 12.79
CA ARG A 370 -3.65 12.19 12.76
C ARG A 370 -4.21 10.95 12.11
N THR A 371 -3.40 10.33 11.28
CA THR A 371 -3.72 9.07 10.63
C THR A 371 -2.81 7.96 11.14
N VAL A 372 -3.35 6.75 11.19
CA VAL A 372 -2.66 5.57 11.71
C VAL A 372 -3.05 4.34 10.89
N LEU A 373 -2.13 3.38 10.80
CA LEU A 373 -2.46 2.05 10.30
C LEU A 373 -3.12 1.26 11.42
N LEU A 374 -4.33 0.79 11.17
CA LEU A 374 -5.07 -0.08 12.07
C LEU A 374 -4.79 -1.53 11.70
N GLU A 375 -4.28 -2.27 12.68
CA GLU A 375 -3.99 -3.71 12.63
C GLU A 375 -5.11 -4.48 13.37
N GLY A 376 -5.38 -5.74 13.01
CA GLY A 376 -6.34 -6.59 13.75
C GLY A 376 -7.61 -7.03 13.03
N GLY A 377 -7.75 -6.77 11.72
CA GLY A 377 -8.77 -7.39 10.85
C GLY A 377 -8.13 -8.22 9.73
N SER A 378 -8.94 -8.84 8.86
CA SER A 378 -8.44 -9.62 7.70
C SER A 378 -7.56 -8.82 6.72
N ARG A 379 -7.53 -7.49 6.84
CA ARG A 379 -6.70 -6.60 6.00
C ARG A 379 -6.45 -5.27 6.72
N GLN A 380 -5.23 -4.76 6.60
CA GLN A 380 -4.83 -3.46 7.15
C GLN A 380 -5.72 -2.32 6.62
N ARG A 381 -5.92 -1.27 7.44
CA ARG A 381 -6.75 -0.10 7.09
C ARG A 381 -6.17 1.17 7.67
N ILE A 382 -6.44 2.31 7.04
CA ILE A 382 -6.12 3.60 7.62
C ILE A 382 -7.28 4.10 8.48
N GLY A 383 -6.96 4.49 9.71
CA GLY A 383 -7.80 5.28 10.60
C GLY A 383 -7.40 6.75 10.56
N ALA A 384 -8.38 7.66 10.55
CA ALA A 384 -8.17 9.10 10.65
C ALA A 384 -8.88 9.64 11.90
N LEU A 385 -8.08 10.21 12.83
CA LEU A 385 -8.54 10.90 14.01
C LEU A 385 -8.50 12.41 13.73
N VAL A 386 -9.65 13.05 13.75
CA VAL A 386 -9.86 14.41 13.24
C VAL A 386 -10.35 15.32 14.37
N VAL A 387 -9.76 16.50 14.49
CA VAL A 387 -10.31 17.62 15.26
C VAL A 387 -10.88 18.61 14.27
N LEU A 388 -12.15 18.99 14.45
CA LEU A 388 -12.84 19.87 13.51
C LEU A 388 -12.51 21.34 13.78
N SER A 389 -12.47 22.13 12.72
CA SER A 389 -12.53 23.60 12.81
C SER A 389 -13.95 24.06 13.16
N GLU A 390 -14.15 25.36 13.38
CA GLU A 390 -15.49 25.92 13.58
C GLU A 390 -16.45 25.59 12.42
N ALA A 391 -16.02 25.79 11.18
CA ALA A 391 -16.79 25.41 9.99
C ALA A 391 -17.07 23.90 9.90
N GLY A 392 -16.14 23.07 10.39
CA GLY A 392 -16.34 21.62 10.51
C GLY A 392 -17.43 21.27 11.51
N HIS A 393 -17.45 21.93 12.66
CA HIS A 393 -18.49 21.75 13.69
C HIS A 393 -19.86 22.22 13.20
N GLU A 394 -19.95 23.33 12.48
CA GLU A 394 -21.19 23.78 11.86
C GLU A 394 -21.74 22.75 10.87
N THR A 395 -20.86 22.21 10.01
CA THR A 395 -21.22 21.15 9.06
C THR A 395 -21.67 19.88 9.80
N LEU A 396 -20.99 19.50 10.87
CA LEU A 396 -21.37 18.34 11.70
C LEU A 396 -22.77 18.51 12.29
N ARG A 397 -23.09 19.70 12.83
CA ARG A 397 -24.40 19.99 13.43
C ARG A 397 -25.52 20.06 12.38
N ARG A 398 -25.25 20.64 11.21
CA ARG A 398 -26.25 20.83 10.15
C ARG A 398 -26.52 19.55 9.36
N ASP A 399 -25.46 18.86 8.94
CA ASP A 399 -25.53 17.78 7.94
C ASP A 399 -25.21 16.38 8.53
N GLY A 400 -24.69 16.33 9.75
CA GLY A 400 -24.30 15.10 10.43
C GLY A 400 -22.95 14.53 9.96
N ARG A 401 -22.44 13.58 10.75
CA ARG A 401 -21.10 12.99 10.56
C ARG A 401 -20.94 12.32 9.19
N VAL A 402 -21.98 11.64 8.69
CA VAL A 402 -21.90 10.89 7.42
C VAL A 402 -21.58 11.81 6.24
N LEU A 403 -22.25 12.96 6.14
CA LEU A 403 -22.04 13.92 5.05
C LEU A 403 -20.69 14.63 5.18
N LEU A 404 -20.31 15.02 6.40
CA LEU A 404 -18.98 15.58 6.68
C LEU A 404 -17.85 14.62 6.26
N LEU A 405 -17.91 13.36 6.68
CA LEU A 405 -16.90 12.36 6.32
C LEU A 405 -16.88 12.06 4.83
N LYS A 406 -18.04 12.12 4.14
CA LYS A 406 -18.11 11.99 2.68
C LYS A 406 -17.38 13.15 1.98
N ALA A 407 -17.50 14.37 2.51
CA ALA A 407 -16.77 15.54 2.01
C ALA A 407 -15.25 15.37 2.21
N LEU A 408 -14.80 15.00 3.42
CA LEU A 408 -13.38 14.75 3.71
C LEU A 408 -12.79 13.62 2.85
N ARG A 409 -13.56 12.54 2.64
CA ARG A 409 -13.14 11.43 1.78
C ARG A 409 -13.07 11.85 0.32
N ARG A 410 -14.01 12.67 -0.18
CA ARG A 410 -13.97 13.20 -1.55
C ARG A 410 -12.76 14.11 -1.76
N HIS A 411 -12.46 14.96 -0.78
CA HIS A 411 -11.27 15.82 -0.78
C HIS A 411 -10.00 14.99 -0.94
N LEU A 412 -9.84 13.92 -0.17
CA LEU A 412 -8.69 13.02 -0.30
C LEU A 412 -8.68 12.21 -1.59
N ALA A 413 -9.84 11.83 -2.13
CA ALA A 413 -9.94 11.05 -3.37
C ALA A 413 -9.39 11.79 -4.61
N ALA A 414 -9.23 13.11 -4.53
CA ALA A 414 -8.56 13.89 -5.58
C ALA A 414 -7.05 13.64 -5.65
N TRP A 415 -6.44 13.14 -4.56
CA TRP A 415 -4.98 12.99 -4.41
C TRP A 415 -4.53 11.55 -4.27
N PHE A 416 -5.41 10.69 -3.75
CA PHE A 416 -5.08 9.32 -3.40
C PHE A 416 -6.04 8.34 -4.06
N ASP A 417 -5.51 7.17 -4.42
CA ASP A 417 -6.35 6.06 -4.84
C ASP A 417 -7.38 5.71 -3.75
N THR A 418 -8.62 5.46 -4.18
CA THR A 418 -9.73 5.08 -3.30
C THR A 418 -9.44 3.93 -2.34
N VAL A 419 -8.52 3.02 -2.72
CA VAL A 419 -8.09 1.88 -1.91
C VAL A 419 -7.32 2.29 -0.66
N VAL A 420 -6.55 3.38 -0.73
CA VAL A 420 -5.70 3.87 0.38
C VAL A 420 -6.41 4.89 1.27
N LEU A 421 -7.61 5.35 0.91
CA LEU A 421 -8.35 6.32 1.71
C LEU A 421 -8.73 5.78 3.09
N PRO A 422 -8.76 6.63 4.15
CA PRO A 422 -9.19 6.21 5.48
C PRO A 422 -10.58 5.59 5.45
N ARG A 423 -10.69 4.43 6.10
CA ARG A 423 -11.96 3.70 6.21
C ARG A 423 -12.60 3.86 7.59
N HIS A 424 -11.79 4.18 8.59
CA HIS A 424 -12.26 4.46 9.93
C HIS A 424 -11.97 5.92 10.25
N TRP A 425 -12.98 6.60 10.76
CA TRP A 425 -12.90 8.01 11.13
C TRP A 425 -13.37 8.17 12.57
N ARG A 426 -12.67 9.02 13.30
CA ARG A 426 -13.00 9.43 14.67
C ARG A 426 -12.90 10.94 14.74
N ILE A 427 -13.91 11.58 15.32
CA ILE A 427 -13.90 13.04 15.56
C ILE A 427 -13.68 13.26 17.06
N HIS A 428 -12.65 14.01 17.42
CA HIS A 428 -12.28 14.29 18.80
C HIS A 428 -12.14 15.79 19.02
N ARG A 429 -12.19 16.19 20.29
CA ARG A 429 -11.94 17.57 20.69
C ARG A 429 -10.47 17.97 20.61
N ALA A 430 -9.57 17.02 20.81
CA ALA A 430 -8.13 17.21 20.76
C ALA A 430 -7.44 15.88 20.41
N LEU A 431 -6.24 15.96 19.85
CA LEU A 431 -5.41 14.78 19.63
C LEU A 431 -4.83 14.26 20.96
N PRO A 432 -4.70 12.93 21.14
CA PRO A 432 -4.10 12.36 22.34
C PRO A 432 -2.58 12.61 22.34
N VAL A 433 -2.14 13.56 23.16
CA VAL A 433 -0.72 13.92 23.34
C VAL A 433 -0.17 13.32 24.63
N ASP A 434 1.11 12.92 24.62
CA ASP A 434 1.82 12.54 25.83
C ASP A 434 2.23 13.77 26.68
N ALA A 435 2.85 13.53 27.84
CA ALA A 435 3.34 14.59 28.75
C ALA A 435 4.37 15.55 28.10
N ARG A 436 4.90 15.20 26.92
CA ARG A 436 5.83 16.03 26.12
C ARG A 436 5.14 16.68 24.92
N GLY A 437 3.81 16.59 24.81
CA GLY A 437 3.03 17.17 23.72
C GLY A 437 3.07 16.35 22.42
N LYS A 438 3.60 15.13 22.41
CA LYS A 438 3.73 14.31 21.20
C LYS A 438 2.55 13.35 21.05
N VAL A 439 1.96 13.31 19.85
CA VAL A 439 0.90 12.34 19.53
C VAL A 439 1.53 11.00 19.16
N GLN A 440 1.31 9.98 20.00
CA GLN A 440 1.86 8.64 19.82
C GLN A 440 0.92 7.79 18.95
N ALA A 441 1.47 7.01 18.02
CA ALA A 441 0.68 6.17 17.11
C ALA A 441 -0.20 5.16 17.86
N GLN A 442 0.28 4.61 18.98
CA GLN A 442 -0.49 3.67 19.80
C GLN A 442 -1.70 4.34 20.47
N ALA A 443 -1.56 5.60 20.90
CA ALA A 443 -2.68 6.35 21.48
C ALA A 443 -3.74 6.67 20.41
N VAL A 444 -3.31 7.02 19.19
CA VAL A 444 -4.22 7.20 18.05
C VAL A 444 -4.90 5.89 17.66
N ALA A 445 -4.18 4.77 17.61
CA ALA A 445 -4.75 3.46 17.31
C ALA A 445 -5.76 3.02 18.39
N GLY A 446 -5.47 3.29 19.66
CA GLY A 446 -6.38 3.02 20.79
C GLY A 446 -7.74 3.71 20.66
N ALA A 447 -7.80 4.89 20.03
CA ALA A 447 -9.07 5.60 19.77
C ALA A 447 -10.02 4.85 18.80
N PHE A 448 -9.53 3.84 18.08
CA PHE A 448 -10.34 3.01 17.18
C PHE A 448 -10.80 1.70 17.80
N ALA A 449 -10.26 1.31 18.96
CA ALA A 449 -10.73 0.16 19.70
C ALA A 449 -12.06 0.47 20.42
N ALA A 450 -12.84 -0.57 20.72
CA ALA A 450 -13.91 -0.44 21.68
C ALA A 450 -13.31 -0.07 23.04
N ARG A 451 -13.93 0.90 23.71
CA ARG A 451 -13.58 1.31 25.06
C ARG A 451 -13.81 0.15 26.03
N GLU A 452 -13.03 0.08 27.12
CA GLU A 452 -13.22 -0.94 28.18
C GLU A 452 -14.66 -0.92 28.73
N GLU A 453 -15.29 0.25 28.65
CA GLU A 453 -16.68 0.56 28.95
C GLU A 453 -17.73 -0.18 28.09
N GLY A 454 -17.31 -0.78 26.97
CA GLY A 454 -18.18 -1.55 26.08
C GLY A 454 -18.86 -0.75 24.96
N PHE A 455 -18.33 0.41 24.56
CA PHE A 455 -18.82 1.18 23.40
C PHE A 455 -17.70 1.64 22.47
N GLU A 456 -18.04 1.95 21.21
CA GLU A 456 -17.13 2.60 20.26
C GLU A 456 -17.50 4.08 20.14
N LEU A 457 -16.67 4.99 20.66
CA LEU A 457 -16.84 6.43 20.43
C LEU A 457 -16.51 6.74 18.96
N LEU A 458 -17.41 7.44 18.26
CA LEU A 458 -17.24 7.81 16.85
C LEU A 458 -16.96 9.30 16.66
N ALA A 459 -17.63 10.13 17.45
CA ALA A 459 -17.46 11.58 17.44
C ALA A 459 -17.79 12.18 18.80
N GLU A 460 -17.14 13.29 19.14
CA GLU A 460 -17.49 14.17 20.26
C GLU A 460 -17.39 15.63 19.82
N TRP A 461 -18.30 16.47 20.32
CA TRP A 461 -18.30 17.91 20.03
C TRP A 461 -18.96 18.71 21.16
N ASP A 462 -18.67 20.00 21.19
CA ASP A 462 -19.29 20.94 22.12
C ASP A 462 -20.59 21.51 21.57
N GLU A 463 -21.58 21.66 22.46
CA GLU A 463 -22.84 22.37 22.25
C GLU A 463 -22.85 23.63 23.13
N ALA A 464 -23.76 24.58 22.86
CA ALA A 464 -23.78 25.88 23.53
C ALA A 464 -23.79 25.77 25.07
N ASP A 465 -24.59 24.84 25.60
CA ASP A 465 -24.75 24.61 27.05
C ASP A 465 -24.32 23.18 27.45
N GLY A 466 -23.53 22.51 26.60
CA GLY A 466 -23.45 21.06 26.69
C GLY A 466 -22.31 20.39 25.93
N ARG A 467 -22.33 19.05 26.00
CA ARG A 467 -21.50 18.18 25.17
C ARG A 467 -22.34 17.13 24.49
N ALA A 468 -21.95 16.76 23.28
CA ALA A 468 -22.58 15.67 22.58
C ALA A 468 -21.56 14.67 22.04
N PHE A 469 -22.03 13.43 21.94
CA PHE A 469 -21.24 12.27 21.58
C PHE A 469 -22.03 11.40 20.59
N GLU A 470 -21.38 10.89 19.56
CA GLU A 470 -21.90 9.82 18.71
C GLU A 470 -21.11 8.55 19.00
N LEU A 471 -21.80 7.44 19.26
CA LEU A 471 -21.19 6.16 19.56
C LEU A 471 -21.92 4.99 18.91
N ARG A 472 -21.20 3.89 18.73
CA ARG A 472 -21.76 2.61 18.28
C ARG A 472 -21.80 1.63 19.44
N VAL A 473 -22.94 0.94 19.56
CA VAL A 473 -23.13 -0.19 20.47
C VAL A 473 -22.57 -1.46 19.81
N PRO A 474 -21.49 -2.07 20.33
CA PRO A 474 -20.88 -3.26 19.71
C PRO A 474 -21.83 -4.45 19.72
N HIS A 475 -21.84 -5.24 18.64
CA HIS A 475 -22.63 -6.49 18.59
C HIS A 475 -22.21 -7.52 19.63
N THR A 476 -20.97 -7.42 20.11
CA THR A 476 -20.31 -8.34 21.04
C THR A 476 -20.50 -7.94 22.51
N LEU A 477 -21.29 -6.90 22.80
CA LEU A 477 -21.47 -6.43 24.16
C LEU A 477 -22.11 -7.51 25.04
N VAL A 478 -21.46 -7.82 26.17
CA VAL A 478 -21.86 -8.93 27.07
C VAL A 478 -23.29 -8.79 27.57
N HIS A 479 -23.78 -7.56 27.67
CA HIS A 479 -25.12 -7.22 28.15
C HIS A 479 -26.25 -7.73 27.23
N PHE A 480 -25.96 -8.12 25.99
CA PHE A 480 -26.95 -8.75 25.10
C PHE A 480 -27.15 -10.24 25.41
N ALA A 481 -26.21 -10.89 26.10
CA ALA A 481 -26.36 -12.27 26.51
C ALA A 481 -27.28 -12.37 27.73
N GLY A 482 -28.42 -13.05 27.59
CA GLY A 482 -29.29 -13.44 28.70
C GLY A 482 -30.15 -12.33 29.32
N HIS A 483 -29.97 -11.06 28.96
CA HIS A 483 -30.74 -9.96 29.57
C HIS A 483 -32.18 -9.86 29.04
N PHE A 484 -32.40 -10.17 27.76
CA PHE A 484 -33.72 -10.27 27.13
C PHE A 484 -33.76 -11.47 26.17
N PRO A 485 -34.24 -12.64 26.62
CA PRO A 485 -34.27 -13.86 25.79
C PRO A 485 -35.01 -13.63 24.46
N GLY A 486 -34.34 -13.89 23.34
CA GLY A 486 -34.92 -13.75 21.99
C GLY A 486 -34.98 -12.33 21.43
N LEU A 487 -34.64 -11.29 22.22
CA LEU A 487 -34.68 -9.89 21.78
C LEU A 487 -33.52 -9.09 22.39
N PRO A 488 -32.30 -9.15 21.82
CA PRO A 488 -31.14 -8.47 22.38
C PRO A 488 -31.35 -6.95 22.36
N ILE A 489 -31.43 -6.33 23.55
CA ILE A 489 -31.61 -4.89 23.75
C ILE A 489 -30.61 -4.40 24.81
N LEU A 490 -30.07 -3.20 24.61
CA LEU A 490 -29.15 -2.57 25.54
C LEU A 490 -29.91 -2.20 26.83
N PRO A 491 -29.49 -2.70 28.01
CA PRO A 491 -30.16 -2.39 29.27
C PRO A 491 -30.17 -0.88 29.54
N GLY A 492 -31.28 -0.36 30.05
CA GLY A 492 -31.38 1.06 30.43
C GLY A 492 -30.33 1.50 31.45
N VAL A 493 -29.95 0.63 32.37
CA VAL A 493 -28.89 0.88 33.36
C VAL A 493 -27.53 1.10 32.72
N VAL A 494 -27.23 0.45 31.58
CA VAL A 494 -25.99 0.64 30.84
C VAL A 494 -25.93 2.03 30.21
N GLN A 495 -27.06 2.54 29.70
CA GLN A 495 -27.14 3.91 29.20
C GLN A 495 -26.87 4.94 30.31
N VAL A 496 -27.38 4.71 31.53
CA VAL A 496 -27.10 5.57 32.69
C VAL A 496 -25.63 5.49 33.12
N ASP A 497 -25.04 4.29 33.15
CA ASP A 497 -23.61 4.10 33.44
C ASP A 497 -22.74 4.87 32.45
N TRP A 498 -23.00 4.71 31.14
CA TRP A 498 -22.28 5.45 30.10
C TRP A 498 -22.43 6.96 30.25
N THR A 499 -23.66 7.46 30.50
CA THR A 499 -23.88 8.87 30.80
C THR A 499 -23.03 9.34 31.98
N MET A 500 -22.97 8.59 33.08
CA MET A 500 -22.16 8.94 34.24
C MET A 500 -20.68 9.02 33.90
N ARG A 501 -20.17 8.13 33.05
CA ARG A 501 -18.76 8.15 32.62
C ARG A 501 -18.43 9.36 31.77
N PHE A 502 -19.25 9.66 30.76
CA PHE A 502 -19.08 10.88 29.97
C PHE A 502 -19.20 12.15 30.83
N ALA A 503 -20.10 12.16 31.81
CA ALA A 503 -20.21 13.26 32.76
C ALA A 503 -18.94 13.43 33.61
N ARG A 504 -18.28 12.34 34.04
CA ARG A 504 -16.99 12.40 34.76
C ARG A 504 -15.84 12.93 33.90
N GLU A 505 -15.83 12.57 32.62
CA GLU A 505 -14.82 13.05 31.66
C GLU A 505 -15.02 14.53 31.30
N TRP A 506 -16.26 15.01 31.34
CA TRP A 506 -16.61 16.38 30.98
C TRP A 506 -16.55 17.34 32.16
N VAL A 507 -17.18 17.00 33.28
CA VAL A 507 -17.46 17.93 34.37
C VAL A 507 -16.53 17.66 35.55
N PRO A 508 -15.63 18.60 35.88
CA PRO A 508 -14.80 18.50 37.08
C PRO A 508 -15.66 18.34 38.34
N GLY A 509 -15.27 17.42 39.22
CA GLY A 509 -15.99 17.17 40.48
C GLY A 509 -17.05 16.07 40.41
N VAL A 510 -17.51 15.65 39.23
CA VAL A 510 -18.39 14.46 39.12
C VAL A 510 -17.59 13.22 39.53
N ARG A 511 -18.04 12.54 40.60
CA ARG A 511 -17.39 11.33 41.13
C ARG A 511 -18.35 10.19 41.37
N ALA A 512 -19.47 10.43 42.04
CA ALA A 512 -20.44 9.39 42.36
C ALA A 512 -21.88 9.80 42.00
N LEU A 513 -22.70 8.82 41.64
CA LEU A 513 -24.12 9.00 41.38
C LEU A 513 -24.84 9.15 42.74
N ALA A 514 -25.53 10.27 42.95
CA ALA A 514 -26.36 10.49 44.13
C ALA A 514 -27.79 9.98 43.91
N SER A 515 -28.39 10.39 42.80
CA SER A 515 -29.73 10.00 42.36
C SER A 515 -29.87 10.19 40.85
N VAL A 516 -30.90 9.57 40.26
CA VAL A 516 -31.32 9.82 38.88
C VAL A 516 -32.73 10.41 38.91
N GLU A 517 -32.91 11.56 38.29
CA GLU A 517 -34.17 12.29 38.23
C GLU A 517 -34.78 12.19 36.82
N GLN A 518 -36.11 12.15 36.75
CA GLN A 518 -36.87 12.23 35.49
C GLN A 518 -36.47 11.17 34.44
N LEU A 519 -36.00 10.00 34.88
CA LEU A 519 -35.53 8.93 34.00
C LEU A 519 -36.68 8.33 33.18
N LYS A 520 -36.50 8.29 31.85
CA LYS A 520 -37.45 7.69 30.91
C LYS A 520 -36.70 6.82 29.91
N PHE A 521 -37.18 5.61 29.68
CA PHE A 521 -36.78 4.73 28.57
C PHE A 521 -37.94 4.61 27.59
N ILE A 522 -37.75 5.08 26.36
CA ILE A 522 -38.80 5.34 25.37
C ILE A 522 -38.69 4.39 24.17
N ALA A 523 -37.48 3.94 23.84
CA ALA A 523 -37.25 3.05 22.71
C ALA A 523 -36.13 2.05 23.02
N PRO A 524 -36.25 0.79 22.55
CA PRO A 524 -35.19 -0.19 22.68
C PRO A 524 -34.01 0.17 21.78
N VAL A 525 -32.80 -0.15 22.25
CA VAL A 525 -31.55 0.05 21.53
C VAL A 525 -30.98 -1.32 21.14
N PRO A 526 -30.94 -1.67 19.84
CA PRO A 526 -30.43 -2.97 19.39
C PRO A 526 -28.88 -3.02 19.31
N PRO A 527 -28.28 -4.21 19.20
CA PRO A 527 -26.87 -4.38 18.85
C PRO A 527 -26.52 -3.67 17.54
N GLY A 528 -25.35 -3.02 17.50
CA GLY A 528 -24.89 -2.25 16.33
C GLY A 528 -25.49 -0.85 16.21
N ALA A 529 -26.40 -0.46 17.11
CA ALA A 529 -27.05 0.85 17.08
C ALA A 529 -26.04 2.01 17.11
N LEU A 530 -26.31 3.04 16.31
CA LEU A 530 -25.62 4.33 16.36
C LEU A 530 -26.44 5.27 17.23
N LEU A 531 -25.86 5.68 18.35
CA LEU A 531 -26.51 6.54 19.32
C LEU A 531 -25.87 7.93 19.36
N THR A 532 -26.71 8.93 19.57
CA THR A 532 -26.26 10.27 19.98
C THR A 532 -26.63 10.50 21.44
N LEU A 533 -25.66 10.92 22.24
CA LEU A 533 -25.84 11.37 23.62
C LEU A 533 -25.60 12.87 23.68
N SER A 534 -26.58 13.64 24.15
CA SER A 534 -26.41 15.06 24.51
C SER A 534 -26.44 15.21 26.02
N LEU A 535 -25.49 15.96 26.58
CA LEU A 535 -25.35 16.27 28.01
C LEU A 535 -25.42 17.78 28.23
N THR A 536 -26.11 18.20 29.28
CA THR A 536 -26.18 19.60 29.74
C THR A 536 -25.87 19.63 31.23
N HIS A 537 -25.01 20.55 31.68
CA HIS A 537 -24.54 20.60 33.06
C HIS A 537 -25.08 21.84 33.79
N ASP A 538 -25.73 21.61 34.93
CA ASP A 538 -26.14 22.63 35.89
C ASP A 538 -25.29 22.46 37.16
N ALA A 539 -24.26 23.29 37.27
CA ALA A 539 -23.34 23.28 38.41
C ALA A 539 -24.06 23.62 39.73
N SER A 540 -25.03 24.52 39.71
CA SER A 540 -25.74 24.97 40.93
C SER A 540 -26.54 23.86 41.59
N ARG A 541 -27.03 22.92 40.79
CA ARG A 541 -27.81 21.76 41.24
C ARG A 541 -27.00 20.46 41.25
N ARG A 542 -25.71 20.51 40.92
CA ARG A 542 -24.85 19.34 40.72
C ARG A 542 -25.54 18.29 39.83
N ARG A 543 -26.07 18.76 38.70
CA ARG A 543 -26.96 17.98 37.85
C ARG A 543 -26.44 17.93 36.41
N VAL A 544 -26.40 16.75 35.83
CA VAL A 544 -26.11 16.54 34.39
C VAL A 544 -27.35 15.94 33.74
N ALA A 545 -28.06 16.73 32.96
CA ALA A 545 -29.17 16.25 32.13
C ALA A 545 -28.62 15.49 30.92
N PHE A 546 -29.31 14.44 30.49
CA PHE A 546 -28.91 13.63 29.35
C PHE A 546 -30.08 13.25 28.45
N VAL A 547 -29.80 13.15 27.16
CA VAL A 547 -30.73 12.67 26.13
C VAL A 547 -29.99 11.71 25.20
N TRP A 548 -30.51 10.48 25.08
CA TRP A 548 -30.07 9.47 24.13
C TRP A 548 -31.01 9.41 22.94
N ARG A 549 -30.46 9.39 21.72
CA ARG A 549 -31.20 9.25 20.47
C ARG A 549 -30.64 8.16 19.57
N LEU A 550 -31.52 7.51 18.81
CA LEU A 550 -31.23 6.59 17.72
C LEU A 550 -31.80 7.21 16.44
N GLY A 551 -30.95 7.84 15.63
CA GLY A 551 -31.39 8.76 14.59
C GLY A 551 -32.16 9.94 15.21
N GLU A 552 -33.35 10.22 14.71
CA GLU A 552 -34.20 11.30 15.24
C GLU A 552 -34.99 10.88 16.49
N ARG A 553 -35.13 9.58 16.74
CA ARG A 553 -35.97 9.05 17.82
C ARG A 553 -35.24 9.12 19.16
N MET A 554 -35.89 9.69 20.17
CA MET A 554 -35.41 9.66 21.55
C MET A 554 -35.59 8.25 22.17
N CYS A 555 -34.50 7.70 22.73
CA CYS A 555 -34.48 6.36 23.32
C CYS A 555 -34.49 6.40 24.84
N ALA A 556 -33.75 7.34 25.42
CA ALA A 556 -33.72 7.54 26.87
C ALA A 556 -33.46 9.00 27.19
N SER A 557 -33.96 9.47 28.33
CA SER A 557 -33.62 10.79 28.87
C SER A 557 -33.74 10.81 30.38
N GLY A 558 -33.09 11.77 31.01
CA GLY A 558 -33.14 11.96 32.46
C GLY A 558 -32.10 12.96 32.91
N ALA A 559 -31.85 12.99 34.22
CA ALA A 559 -30.73 13.72 34.77
C ALA A 559 -30.05 12.98 35.91
N ILE A 560 -28.73 13.04 35.91
CA ILE A 560 -27.88 12.51 36.96
C ILE A 560 -27.58 13.62 37.96
N VAL A 561 -27.89 13.39 39.24
CA VAL A 561 -27.40 14.24 40.33
C VAL A 561 -26.13 13.61 40.88
N TYR A 562 -25.04 14.36 40.95
CA TYR A 562 -23.73 13.84 41.35
C TYR A 562 -23.28 14.36 42.72
N ARG A 563 -22.42 13.58 43.38
CA ARG A 563 -21.66 14.02 44.55
C ARG A 563 -20.25 14.42 44.13
N GLU A 564 -19.81 15.55 44.65
CA GLU A 564 -18.41 15.99 44.63
C GLU A 564 -17.65 15.26 45.74
N ALA A 565 -16.33 15.11 45.60
CA ALA A 565 -15.51 14.60 46.69
C ALA A 565 -15.54 15.59 47.86
N ALA A 566 -15.52 15.07 49.09
CA ALA A 566 -15.30 15.87 50.29
C ALA A 566 -13.87 16.44 50.30
#